data_AF-A0A536LIK9-F1
#
_entry.id   AF-A0A536LIK9-F1
#
_cell.length_a   1.000
_cell.length_b   1.000
_cell.length_c   1.000
_cell.angle_alpha   90.00
_cell.angle_beta   90.00
_cell.angle_gamma   90.00
#
_symmetry.space_group_name_H-M   'P 1'
#
loop_
_entity.id
_entity.type
_entity.pdbx_description
1 polymer ?
#
loop_
_entity_poly.entity_id
_entity_poly.type
_entity_poly.pdbx_seq_one_letter_code
_entity_poly.pdbx_strand_id
1 'polypeptide(L)'
;DRSRNVAILNMPKSKIGKVEVPIRGFLGTIGTAPYGKECISSLVPGTHGANMDFNEVVEGVTMYFPVFERGALFMLGDGHAAQGDGEIMGAAIETSFDIQFTVEVIKGKKIDW
;
A
#
# COMPACT_ATOMS: atom_id res chain seq x y z
N ASP A 1 1.35 -5.47 -19.48
CA ASP A 1 0.47 -6.43 -20.16
C ASP A 1 -0.45 -7.08 -19.14
N ARG A 2 -1.71 -6.62 -19.10
CA ARG A 2 -2.70 -7.12 -18.13
C ARG A 2 -3.10 -8.57 -18.40
N SER A 3 -3.06 -9.02 -19.65
CA SER A 3 -3.42 -10.41 -19.99
C SER A 3 -2.40 -11.42 -19.47
N ARG A 4 -1.16 -10.98 -19.30
CA ARG A 4 -0.03 -11.77 -18.81
C ARG A 4 0.38 -11.45 -17.37
N ASN A 5 -0.27 -10.48 -16.72
CA ASN A 5 0.12 -9.94 -15.41
C ASN A 5 1.62 -9.63 -15.31
N VAL A 6 2.15 -8.88 -16.28
CA VAL A 6 3.53 -8.38 -16.24
C VAL A 6 3.63 -6.89 -16.58
N ALA A 7 4.48 -6.15 -15.89
CA ALA A 7 4.98 -4.86 -16.32
C ALA A 7 6.13 -5.09 -17.31
N ILE A 8 6.21 -4.29 -18.37
CA ILE A 8 7.21 -4.46 -19.43
C ILE A 8 7.98 -3.15 -19.58
N LEU A 9 9.30 -3.23 -19.44
CA LEU A 9 10.21 -2.13 -19.72
C LEU A 9 11.05 -2.47 -20.95
N ASN A 10 10.84 -1.73 -22.03
CA ASN A 10 11.67 -1.83 -23.23
C ASN A 10 12.96 -1.03 -23.02
N MET A 11 14.10 -1.67 -23.23
CA MET A 11 15.43 -1.09 -23.03
C MET A 11 16.28 -1.24 -24.29
N PRO A 12 15.94 -0.53 -25.40
CA PRO A 12 16.57 -0.74 -26.71
C PRO A 12 18.07 -0.43 -26.75
N LYS A 13 18.59 0.32 -25.77
CA LYS A 13 20.02 0.64 -25.63
C LYS A 13 20.77 -0.30 -24.67
N SER A 14 20.07 -1.25 -24.04
CA SER A 14 20.65 -2.26 -23.15
C SER A 14 20.82 -3.59 -23.87
N LYS A 15 21.87 -4.34 -23.53
CA LYS A 15 22.05 -5.74 -23.99
C LYS A 15 20.90 -6.66 -23.55
N ILE A 16 20.20 -6.30 -22.46
CA ILE A 16 19.04 -7.04 -21.95
C ILE A 16 17.85 -6.91 -22.92
N GLY A 17 17.72 -5.79 -23.63
CA GLY A 17 16.67 -5.53 -24.61
C GLY A 17 15.29 -5.26 -24.01
N LYS A 18 14.80 -6.16 -23.15
CA LYS A 18 13.48 -6.08 -22.51
C LYS A 18 13.51 -6.74 -21.14
N VAL A 19 12.89 -6.09 -20.15
CA VAL A 19 12.62 -6.65 -18.83
C VAL A 19 11.11 -6.82 -18.67
N GLU A 20 10.70 -7.97 -18.14
CA GLU A 20 9.33 -8.23 -17.74
C GLU A 20 9.30 -8.54 -16.24
N VAL A 21 8.45 -7.85 -15.50
CA VAL A 21 8.30 -7.99 -14.04
C VAL A 21 6.88 -8.48 -13.75
N PRO A 22 6.69 -9.62 -13.06
CA PRO A 22 5.36 -10.03 -12.60
C PRO A 22 4.73 -8.94 -11.75
N ILE A 23 3.44 -8.66 -11.99
CA ILE A 23 2.69 -7.67 -11.20
C ILE A 23 1.67 -8.37 -10.32
N ARG A 24 1.57 -7.89 -9.07
CA ARG A 24 0.56 -8.24 -8.08
C ARG A 24 0.25 -6.95 -7.34
N GLY A 25 -0.84 -6.30 -7.72
CA GLY A 25 -1.19 -4.99 -7.20
C GLY A 25 -1.46 -5.00 -5.69
N PHE A 26 -0.96 -4.00 -4.98
CA PHE A 26 -1.20 -3.80 -3.54
C PHE A 26 -1.15 -2.31 -3.17
N LEU A 27 -1.65 -1.95 -1.99
CA LEU A 27 -1.61 -0.57 -1.49
C LEU A 27 -0.40 -0.38 -0.55
N GLY A 28 0.50 0.56 -0.86
CA GLY A 28 1.64 0.91 0.00
C GLY A 28 1.22 1.73 1.23
N THR A 29 0.28 2.65 1.03
CA THR A 29 -0.25 3.53 2.08
C THR A 29 -1.68 3.17 2.47
N ILE A 30 -1.89 2.76 3.73
CA ILE A 30 -3.23 2.48 4.28
C ILE A 30 -3.25 2.67 5.80
N GLY A 31 -4.25 3.35 6.36
CA GLY A 31 -4.31 3.57 7.80
C GLY A 31 -5.43 4.47 8.28
N THR A 32 -5.33 4.89 9.54
CA THR A 32 -6.29 5.78 10.23
C THR A 32 -5.58 7.04 10.74
N ALA A 33 -6.31 8.02 11.26
CA ALA A 33 -5.68 9.17 11.90
C ALA A 33 -4.80 8.75 13.09
N PRO A 34 -3.64 9.40 13.27
CA PRO A 34 -2.75 9.14 14.39
C PRO A 34 -3.34 9.64 15.71
N TYR A 35 -2.82 9.11 16.81
CA TYR A 35 -3.16 9.56 18.16
C TYR A 35 -2.74 11.01 18.39
N GLY A 36 -3.48 11.72 19.24
CA GLY A 36 -3.10 13.06 19.70
C GLY A 36 -3.43 14.17 18.71
N LYS A 37 -4.31 13.89 17.72
CA LYS A 37 -4.69 14.84 16.66
C LYS A 37 -3.50 15.39 15.88
N GLU A 38 -2.45 14.59 15.75
CA GLU A 38 -1.29 14.94 14.94
C GLU A 38 -1.63 14.93 13.45
N CYS A 39 -0.83 15.65 12.67
CA CYS A 39 -0.86 15.62 11.22
C CYS A 39 0.49 15.08 10.75
N ILE A 40 0.57 13.77 10.54
CA ILE A 40 1.78 13.09 10.08
C ILE A 40 1.73 12.99 8.56
N SER A 41 2.86 13.23 7.90
CA SER A 41 2.99 13.06 6.44
C SER A 41 2.57 11.66 6.03
N SER A 42 1.84 11.54 4.92
CA SER A 42 1.44 10.24 4.37
C SER A 42 2.62 9.37 3.94
N LEU A 43 3.85 9.89 3.89
CA LEU A 43 5.10 9.15 3.60
C LEU A 43 5.68 8.43 4.84
N VAL A 44 5.13 8.66 6.02
CA VAL A 44 5.70 8.16 7.28
C VAL A 44 4.78 7.08 7.84
N PRO A 45 5.23 5.82 7.98
CA PRO A 45 4.47 4.80 8.69
C PRO A 45 4.45 5.06 10.19
N GLY A 46 3.46 4.48 10.88
CA GLY A 46 3.43 4.46 12.34
C GLY A 46 2.39 3.47 12.88
N THR A 47 2.09 3.58 14.17
CA THR A 47 1.06 2.74 14.83
C THR A 47 -0.35 2.93 14.26
N HIS A 48 -0.56 3.96 13.43
CA HIS A 48 -1.81 4.21 12.74
C HIS A 48 -1.84 3.62 11.31
N GLY A 49 -0.80 2.88 10.90
CA GLY A 49 -0.61 2.40 9.53
C GLY A 49 0.19 3.41 8.71
N ALA A 50 -0.42 3.91 7.64
CA ALA A 50 0.15 4.80 6.62
C ALA A 50 1.15 4.08 5.69
N ASN A 51 2.28 4.71 5.35
CA ASN A 51 3.26 4.27 4.34
C ASN A 51 4.05 3.03 4.77
N MET A 52 3.37 1.90 4.92
CA MET A 52 3.97 0.66 5.39
C MET A 52 4.73 -0.08 4.29
N ASP A 53 4.36 0.15 3.03
CA ASP A 53 4.96 -0.47 1.84
C ASP A 53 5.09 -1.98 1.98
N PHE A 54 4.07 -2.58 2.58
CA PHE A 54 4.00 -4.01 2.83
C PHE A 54 3.33 -4.69 1.64
N ASN A 55 4.12 -5.39 0.83
CA ASN A 55 3.70 -6.03 -0.42
C ASN A 55 2.65 -7.15 -0.27
N GLU A 56 2.22 -7.47 0.95
CA GLU A 56 1.10 -8.38 1.23
C GLU A 56 -0.23 -7.66 1.51
N VAL A 57 -0.32 -6.32 1.37
CA VAL A 57 -1.61 -5.60 1.39
C VAL A 57 -2.36 -5.77 0.05
N VAL A 58 -2.62 -7.03 -0.30
CA VAL A 58 -3.21 -7.46 -1.57
C VAL A 58 -4.72 -7.73 -1.45
N GLU A 59 -5.35 -8.00 -2.59
CA GLU A 59 -6.76 -8.46 -2.61
C GLU A 59 -6.97 -9.69 -1.70
N GLY A 60 -8.08 -9.66 -0.93
CA GLY A 60 -8.50 -10.75 -0.06
C GLY A 60 -7.96 -10.69 1.37
N VAL A 61 -7.08 -9.75 1.70
CA VAL A 61 -6.61 -9.57 3.08
C VAL A 61 -7.55 -8.69 3.91
N THR A 62 -7.48 -8.84 5.23
CA THR A 62 -8.16 -7.94 6.18
C THR A 62 -7.11 -7.28 7.06
N MET A 63 -7.11 -5.95 7.07
CA MET A 63 -6.23 -5.14 7.90
C MET A 63 -6.99 -4.63 9.13
N TYR A 64 -6.33 -4.59 10.28
CA TYR A 64 -6.89 -4.03 11.52
C TYR A 64 -6.08 -2.82 11.94
N PHE A 65 -6.75 -1.67 12.12
CA PHE A 65 -6.12 -0.43 12.60
C PHE A 65 -6.73 0.02 13.92
N PRO A 66 -5.94 0.57 14.85
CA PRO A 66 -6.47 1.22 16.04
C PRO A 66 -7.26 2.49 15.67
N VAL A 67 -8.40 2.71 16.33
CA VAL A 67 -9.17 3.95 16.18
C VAL A 67 -8.75 4.92 17.27
N PHE A 68 -7.76 5.78 16.96
CA PHE A 68 -7.29 6.80 17.91
C PHE A 68 -8.20 8.03 17.95
N GLU A 69 -8.75 8.44 16.81
CA GLU A 69 -9.60 9.62 16.67
C GLU A 69 -11.03 9.24 16.24
N ARG A 70 -12.00 10.10 16.60
CA ARG A 70 -13.42 9.86 16.31
C ARG A 70 -13.63 9.73 14.80
N GLY A 71 -14.28 8.63 14.41
CA GLY A 71 -14.57 8.34 13.00
C GLY A 71 -13.41 7.65 12.26
N ALA A 72 -12.33 7.31 12.97
CA ALA A 72 -11.10 6.70 12.45
C ALA A 72 -10.32 7.57 11.45
N LEU A 73 -11.00 8.38 10.63
CA LEU A 73 -10.41 9.20 9.57
C LEU A 73 -9.51 8.35 8.67
N PHE A 74 -10.10 7.24 8.20
CA PHE A 74 -9.43 6.24 7.38
C PHE A 74 -8.93 6.83 6.06
N MET A 75 -7.71 6.46 5.67
CA MET A 75 -7.08 6.83 4.41
C MET A 75 -6.43 5.62 3.74
N LEU A 76 -6.29 5.69 2.43
CA LEU A 76 -5.52 4.77 1.63
C LEU A 76 -5.05 5.47 0.35
N GLY A 77 -4.00 4.94 -0.27
CA GLY A 77 -3.52 5.38 -1.58
C GLY A 77 -2.33 4.54 -2.01
N ASP A 78 -1.53 5.13 -2.90
CA ASP A 78 -0.19 4.62 -3.21
C ASP A 78 -0.22 3.20 -3.81
N GLY A 79 -0.75 3.09 -5.04
CA GLY A 79 -0.95 1.82 -5.70
C GLY A 79 0.35 1.30 -6.31
N HIS A 80 0.80 0.13 -5.85
CA HIS A 80 2.03 -0.50 -6.34
C HIS A 80 1.68 -1.68 -7.23
N ALA A 81 2.06 -1.64 -8.51
CA ALA A 81 1.88 -2.79 -9.39
C ALA A 81 2.85 -3.94 -9.06
N ALA A 82 4.05 -3.60 -8.59
CA ALA A 82 5.03 -4.54 -8.07
C ALA A 82 6.04 -3.82 -7.17
N GLN A 83 6.41 -4.47 -6.07
CA GLN A 83 7.47 -4.04 -5.16
C GLN A 83 8.15 -5.26 -4.56
N GLY A 84 9.47 -5.20 -4.39
CA GLY A 84 10.20 -6.19 -3.58
C GLY A 84 10.20 -5.82 -2.10
N ASP A 85 10.64 -6.75 -1.25
CA ASP A 85 10.79 -6.48 0.18
C ASP A 85 11.80 -5.35 0.42
N GLY A 86 11.40 -4.40 1.27
CA GLY A 86 12.23 -3.28 1.71
C GLY A 86 12.32 -2.10 0.73
N GLU A 87 11.65 -2.16 -0.42
CA GLU A 87 11.54 -1.03 -1.36
C GLU A 87 12.86 -0.24 -1.56
N ILE A 88 13.96 -0.96 -1.78
CA ILE A 88 15.31 -0.41 -1.59
C ILE A 88 15.67 0.81 -2.47
N MET A 89 14.93 1.01 -3.57
CA MET A 89 15.09 2.15 -4.48
C MET A 89 14.28 3.39 -4.06
N GLY A 90 13.41 3.24 -3.05
CA GLY A 90 12.49 4.27 -2.53
C GLY A 90 11.25 4.52 -3.39
N ALA A 91 10.96 3.62 -4.32
CA ALA A 91 9.73 3.63 -5.12
C ALA A 91 9.44 2.22 -5.65
N ALA A 92 8.17 1.91 -5.81
CA ALA A 92 7.68 0.71 -6.47
C ALA A 92 7.45 0.95 -7.99
N ILE A 93 6.78 0.01 -8.65
CA ILE A 93 6.13 0.30 -9.93
C ILE A 93 4.81 1.00 -9.64
N GLU A 94 4.87 2.32 -9.50
CA GLU A 94 3.72 3.16 -9.13
C GLU A 94 2.61 3.18 -10.18
N THR A 95 1.35 3.08 -9.73
CA THR A 95 0.18 3.16 -10.60
C THR A 95 -1.10 3.54 -9.87
N SER A 96 -2.13 3.94 -10.61
CA SER A 96 -3.47 4.22 -10.07
C SER A 96 -4.32 2.96 -10.04
N PHE A 97 -5.14 2.80 -9.01
CA PHE A 97 -6.09 1.71 -8.87
C PHE A 97 -7.54 2.21 -8.74
N ASP A 98 -8.45 1.44 -9.34
CA ASP A 98 -9.85 1.40 -8.94
C ASP A 98 -9.97 0.28 -7.90
N ILE A 99 -10.45 0.62 -6.71
CA ILE A 99 -10.51 -0.32 -5.59
C ILE A 99 -11.91 -0.43 -5.02
N GLN A 100 -12.20 -1.60 -4.45
CA GLN A 100 -13.39 -1.84 -3.66
C GLN A 100 -12.97 -2.46 -2.33
N PHE A 101 -13.49 -1.93 -1.23
CA PHE A 101 -13.20 -2.42 0.11
C PHE A 101 -14.44 -2.28 1.01
N THR A 102 -14.41 -2.97 2.15
CA THR A 102 -15.40 -2.83 3.21
C THR A 102 -14.71 -2.32 4.48
N VAL A 103 -15.38 -1.46 5.24
CA VAL A 103 -14.91 -0.98 6.54
C VAL A 103 -15.91 -1.38 7.61
N GLU A 104 -15.42 -2.05 8.66
CA GLU A 104 -16.18 -2.40 9.84
C GLU A 104 -15.52 -1.85 11.10
N VAL A 105 -16.33 -1.44 12.08
CA VAL A 105 -15.83 -0.98 13.38
C VAL A 105 -16.06 -2.05 14.44
N ILE A 106 -14.96 -2.61 14.96
CA ILE A 106 -15.01 -3.58 16.06
C ILE A 106 -15.02 -2.83 17.40
N LYS A 107 -16.15 -2.86 18.10
CA LYS A 107 -16.33 -2.21 19.41
C LYS A 107 -15.71 -3.03 20.54
N GLY A 108 -15.30 -2.35 21.61
CA GLY A 108 -14.76 -3.01 22.81
C GLY A 108 -13.39 -3.67 22.63
N LYS A 109 -12.73 -3.45 21.48
CA LYS A 109 -11.41 -3.99 21.17
C LYS A 109 -10.38 -2.86 21.13
N LYS A 110 -9.37 -2.97 21.99
CA LYS A 110 -8.16 -2.13 21.93
C LYS A 110 -7.05 -2.95 21.30
N ILE A 111 -6.43 -2.42 20.26
CA ILE A 111 -5.24 -2.97 19.63
C ILE A 111 -4.17 -1.89 19.56
N ASP A 112 -2.93 -2.33 19.43
CA ASP A 112 -1.77 -1.53 19.09
C ASP A 112 -0.82 -2.44 18.27
N TRP A 113 0.25 -1.88 17.73
CA TRP A 113 1.28 -2.64 16.99
C TRP A 113 2.45 -3.05 17.87
#